data_AF-A0A4R7DHC7-F1
#
_entry.id   AF-A0A4R7DHC7-F1
#
_cell.length_a   1.000
_cell.length_b   1.000
_cell.length_c   1.000
_cell.angle_alpha   90.00
_cell.angle_beta   90.00
_cell.angle_gamma   90.00
#
_symmetry.space_group_name_H-M   'P 1'
#
loop_
_entity.id
_entity.type
_entity.pdbx_description
1 polymer ?
#
loop_
_entity_poly.entity_id
_entity_poly.type
_entity_poly.pdbx_seq_one_letter_code
_entity_poly.pdbx_strand_id
1 'polypeptide(L)' 'MSIFLQAITIEHENEHDLEHDLSTKPNFSVPKIYTAKGDLSKRWYVYFSFRKK' A
#
# COMPACT_ATOMS: atom_id res chain seq x y z
N MET A 1 8.70 -32.91 3.24
CA MET A 1 8.82 -31.67 4.05
C MET A 1 8.01 -31.83 5.33
N SER A 2 8.46 -31.23 6.44
CA SER A 2 7.74 -31.21 7.71
C SER A 2 6.55 -30.24 7.63
N ILE A 3 5.40 -30.67 8.14
CA ILE A 3 4.14 -29.91 8.17
C ILE A 3 4.31 -28.60 8.96
N PHE A 4 5.13 -28.64 10.00
CA PHE A 4 5.45 -27.48 10.84
C PHE A 4 6.24 -26.41 10.08
N LEU A 5 7.23 -26.83 9.29
CA LEU A 5 8.01 -25.94 8.42
C LEU A 5 7.12 -25.28 7.37
N GLN A 6 6.18 -26.04 6.80
CA GLN A 6 5.24 -25.51 5.82
C GLN A 6 4.30 -24.46 6.43
N ALA A 7 3.82 -24.67 7.66
CA ALA A 7 3.00 -23.69 8.36
C ALA A 7 3.76 -22.37 8.62
N ILE A 8 5.03 -22.46 9.04
CA ILE A 8 5.87 -21.27 9.27
C ILE A 8 6.11 -20.49 7.97
N THR A 9 6.37 -21.18 6.86
CA THR A 9 6.55 -20.51 5.55
C THR A 9 5.28 -19.79 5.11
N ILE A 10 4.11 -20.41 5.27
CA ILE A 10 2.82 -19.80 4.91
C ILE A 10 2.54 -18.55 5.76
N GLU A 11 2.73 -18.63 7.08
CA GLU A 11 2.53 -17.47 7.97
C GLU A 11 3.47 -16.32 7.61
N HIS A 12 4.74 -16.61 7.32
CA HIS A 12 5.73 -15.60 6.93
C HIS A 12 5.45 -14.96 5.58
N GLU A 13 4.98 -15.74 4.60
CA GLU A 13 4.57 -15.21 3.29
C GLU A 13 3.31 -14.34 3.40
N ASN A 14 2.35 -14.75 4.23
CA ASN A 14 1.06 -14.08 4.38
C ASN A 14 1.13 -12.79 5.21
N GLU A 15 2.14 -12.62 6.08
CA GLU A 15 2.39 -11.39 6.86
C GLU A 15 2.47 -10.16 5.95
N HIS A 16 3.13 -10.29 4.79
CA HIS A 16 3.26 -9.20 3.82
C HIS A 16 1.99 -8.95 2.99
N ASP A 17 1.22 -9.99 2.70
CA ASP A 17 0.01 -9.87 1.88
C ASP A 17 -1.17 -9.28 2.66
N LEU A 18 -1.25 -9.54 3.98
CA LEU A 18 -2.38 -9.14 4.83
C LEU A 18 -2.21 -7.75 5.47
N GLU A 19 -0.98 -7.23 5.59
CA GLU A 19 -0.71 -5.91 6.18
C GLU A 19 -1.08 -4.73 5.27
N HIS A 20 -1.23 -4.97 3.97
CA HIS A 20 -1.51 -3.92 2.99
C HIS A 20 -3.00 -3.72 2.71
N ASP A 21 -3.84 -4.67 3.12
CA ASP A 21 -5.28 -4.54 3.07
C ASP A 21 -5.80 -3.92 4.38
N LEU A 22 -5.94 -2.60 4.37
CA LEU A 22 -6.64 -1.86 5.43
C LEU A 22 -8.04 -2.46 5.63
N SER A 23 -8.27 -3.12 6.77
CA SER A 23 -9.60 -3.72 7.10
C SER A 23 -10.72 -2.69 7.17
N THR A 24 -10.37 -1.40 7.25
CA THR A 24 -11.30 -0.27 7.24
C THR A 24 -11.10 0.55 5.97
N LYS A 25 -12.20 1.01 5.36
CA LYS A 25 -12.12 1.89 4.20
C LYS A 25 -11.27 3.12 4.57
N PRO A 26 -10.20 3.42 3.80
CA PRO A 26 -9.34 4.55 4.11
C PRO A 26 -10.15 5.84 4.06
N ASN A 27 -9.91 6.72 5.03
CA ASN A 27 -10.52 8.06 5.06
C ASN A 27 -9.86 9.02 4.05
N PHE A 28 -8.90 8.53 3.28
CA PHE A 28 -8.18 9.27 2.25
C PHE A 28 -8.40 8.64 0.87
N SER A 29 -8.38 9.47 -0.17
CA SER A 29 -8.38 9.00 -1.55
C SER A 29 -7.05 8.35 -1.91
N VAL A 30 -7.05 7.47 -2.91
CA VAL A 30 -5.82 7.01 -3.56
C VAL A 30 -4.98 8.23 -3.99
N PRO A 31 -3.70 8.33 -3.60
CA PRO A 31 -2.87 9.47 -3.94
C PRO A 31 -2.67 9.57 -5.45
N LYS A 32 -2.80 10.78 -6.00
CA LYS A 32 -2.48 11.07 -7.39
C LYS A 32 -1.06 11.63 -7.47
N ILE A 33 -0.23 10.93 -8.24
CA ILE A 33 1.14 11.34 -8.50
C ILE A 33 1.16 12.20 -9.76
N TYR A 34 1.52 13.47 -9.63
CA TYR A 34 1.77 14.32 -10.78
C TYR A 34 3.18 14.06 -11.33
N THR A 35 3.26 13.40 -12.49
CA THR A 35 4.53 13.03 -13.13
C THR A 35 5.11 14.13 -14.02
N ALA A 36 4.43 15.28 -14.12
CA ALA A 36 4.83 16.43 -14.95
C ALA A 36 5.26 16.09 -16.39
N LYS A 37 4.80 14.94 -16.93
CA LYS A 37 5.24 14.39 -18.22
C LYS A 37 6.78 14.29 -18.35
N GLY A 38 7.49 14.02 -17.26
CA GLY A 38 8.95 13.87 -17.25
C GLY A 38 9.75 15.17 -17.09
N ASP A 39 9.08 16.31 -16.90
CA ASP A 39 9.74 17.57 -16.57
C ASP A 39 10.20 17.58 -15.10
N LEU A 40 11.49 17.30 -14.89
CA LEU A 40 12.13 17.22 -13.57
C LEU A 40 12.17 18.57 -12.82
N SER A 41 11.93 19.70 -13.50
CA SER A 41 11.83 21.01 -12.84
C SER A 41 10.52 21.17 -12.05
N LYS A 42 9.50 20.37 -12.39
CA LYS A 42 8.21 20.32 -11.70
C LYS A 42 8.27 19.18 -10.69
N ARG A 43 8.45 19.52 -9.41
CA ARG A 43 8.52 18.53 -8.33
C ARG A 43 7.26 17.67 -8.26
N TRP A 44 7.45 16.47 -7.72
CA TRP A 44 6.43 15.48 -7.46
C TRP A 44 5.43 16.03 -6.42
N TYR A 45 4.31 16.55 -6.89
CA TYR A 45 3.17 16.83 -6.03
C TYR A 45 2.34 15.56 -5.88
N VAL A 46 2.10 15.18 -4.63
CA VAL A 46 1.20 14.09 -4.26
C VAL A 46 -0.10 14.71 -3.78
N TYR A 47 -1.20 14.44 -4.48
CA TYR A 47 -2.52 14.95 -4.12
C TYR A 47 -3.38 13.85 -3.53
N PHE A 48 -3.95 14.08 -2.36
CA PHE A 48 -4.98 13.22 -1.77
C PHE A 48 -6.03 14.08 -1.06
N SER A 49 -7.24 13.55 -0.95
CA SER A 49 -8.33 14.19 -0.22
C SER A 49 -8.63 13.38 1.02
N PHE A 50 -8.75 14.06 2.17
CA PHE A 50 -9.14 13.44 3.43
C PHE A 50 -10.60 13.76 3.72
N ARG A 51 -11.40 12.73 4.02
CA ARG A 51 -12.79 12.89 4.42
C ARG A 51 -12.88 12.78 5.94
N LYS A 52 -13.18 13.90 6.61
CA LYS A 52 -13.58 13.87 8.02
C LYS A 52 -14.98 13.25 8.13
N LYS A 53 -15.13 12.29 9.04
CA LYS A 53 -16.42 11.85 9.55
C LYS A 53 -16.82 12.71 10.74
#